data_AF-Q1I5M3-F1
#
_entry.id   AF-Q1I5M3-F1
#
_cell.length_a   1.000
_cell.length_b   1.000
_cell.length_c   1.000
_cell.angle_alpha   90.00
_cell.angle_beta   90.00
_cell.angle_gamma   90.00
#
_symmetry.space_group_name_H-M   'P 1'
#
loop_
_entity.id
_entity.type
_entity.pdbx_description
1 polymer ?
#
loop_
_entity_poly.entity_id
_entity_poly.type
_entity_poly.pdbx_seq_one_letter_code
_entity_poly.pdbx_strand_id
1 'polypeptide(L)' 'MDLFKVEPGVPFQDAFSELSVLLGCIRHLTCEAEMEGDLLAGSSARILSAMAKALIDDMESGVEP' A
#
# COMPACT_ATOMS: atom_id res chain seq x y z
N MET A 1 1.09 -1.13 -13.45
CA MET A 1 0.32 -2.38 -13.38
C MET A 1 -0.91 -2.03 -12.59
N ASP A 2 -2.04 -1.88 -13.26
CA ASP A 2 -3.27 -1.32 -12.67
C ASP A 2 -4.09 -2.44 -12.02
N LEU A 3 -3.40 -3.23 -11.18
CA LEU A 3 -3.97 -4.41 -10.52
C LEU A 3 -4.85 -4.04 -9.32
N PHE A 4 -4.61 -2.86 -8.73
CA PHE A 4 -5.32 -2.36 -7.57
C PHE A 4 -5.74 -0.91 -7.83
N LYS A 5 -6.98 -0.59 -7.46
CA LYS A 5 -7.58 0.74 -7.61
C LYS A 5 -8.52 1.01 -6.44
N VAL A 6 -8.73 2.27 -6.13
CA VAL A 6 -9.76 2.70 -5.19
C VAL A 6 -11.12 2.45 -5.82
N GLU A 7 -12.06 1.95 -5.01
CA GLU A 7 -13.42 1.73 -5.48
C GLU A 7 -14.12 3.08 -5.75
N PRO A 8 -14.81 3.24 -6.90
CA PRO A 8 -15.52 4.48 -7.20
C PRO A 8 -16.57 4.81 -6.15
N GLY A 9 -16.60 6.07 -5.71
CA GLY A 9 -17.56 6.56 -4.71
C GLY A 9 -17.09 6.42 -3.26
N VAL A 10 -15.94 5.78 -3.01
CA VAL A 10 -15.28 5.85 -1.70
C VAL A 10 -14.66 7.24 -1.52
N PRO A 11 -14.93 7.93 -0.39
CA PRO A 11 -14.30 9.21 -0.10
C PRO A 11 -12.77 9.08 -0.05
N PHE A 12 -12.07 10.05 -0.66
CA PHE A 12 -10.60 10.06 -0.68
C PHE A 12 -9.98 9.89 0.72
N GLN A 13 -10.54 10.56 1.73
CA GLN A 13 -10.03 10.50 3.10
C GLN A 13 -10.11 9.09 3.70
N ASP A 14 -11.19 8.36 3.42
CA ASP A 14 -11.38 7.00 3.91
C ASP A 14 -10.37 6.06 3.24
N ALA A 15 -10.23 6.17 1.90
CA ALA A 15 -9.27 5.39 1.15
C ALA A 15 -7.82 5.70 1.57
N PHE A 16 -7.51 6.97 1.82
CA PHE A 16 -6.19 7.40 2.31
C PHE A 16 -5.91 6.91 3.73
N SER A 17 -6.91 6.85 4.60
CA SER A 17 -6.80 6.28 5.95
C SER A 17 -6.42 4.79 5.88
N GLU A 18 -7.12 4.01 5.06
CA GLU A 18 -6.80 2.58 4.88
C GLU A 18 -5.41 2.37 4.27
N LEU A 19 -5.03 3.18 3.27
CA LEU A 19 -3.69 3.16 2.69
C LEU A 19 -2.60 3.47 3.74
N SER A 20 -2.87 4.41 4.65
CA SER A 20 -1.93 4.76 5.73
C SER A 20 -1.70 3.58 6.68
N VAL A 21 -2.75 2.82 7.01
CA VAL A 21 -2.64 1.59 7.80
C VAL A 21 -1.80 0.55 7.05
N LEU A 22 -2.06 0.34 5.76
CA LEU A 22 -1.29 -0.57 4.90
C LEU A 22 0.21 -0.22 4.89
N LEU A 23 0.55 1.07 4.73
CA LEU A 23 1.94 1.54 4.78
C LEU A 23 2.59 1.27 6.14
N GLY A 24 1.84 1.39 7.24
CA GLY A 24 2.26 0.99 8.57
C GLY A 24 2.60 -0.50 8.67
N CYS A 25 1.76 -1.37 8.11
CA CYS A 25 1.99 -2.81 8.05
C CYS A 25 3.22 -3.16 7.21
N ILE A 26 3.39 -2.53 6.04
CA ILE A 26 4.56 -2.73 5.18
C ILE A 26 5.84 -2.39 5.95
N ARG A 27 5.87 -1.25 6.66
CA ARG A 27 7.03 -0.85 7.46
C ARG A 27 7.37 -1.90 8.52
N HIS A 28 6.37 -2.44 9.22
CA HIS A 28 6.60 -3.48 10.22
C HIS A 28 7.16 -4.76 9.59
N LEU A 29 6.56 -5.25 8.50
CA LEU A 29 7.02 -6.44 7.80
C LEU A 29 8.45 -6.30 7.26
N THR A 30 8.81 -5.13 6.74
CA THR A 30 10.19 -4.85 6.31
C THR A 30 11.15 -4.93 7.49
N CYS A 31 10.78 -4.37 8.64
CA CYS A 31 11.60 -4.43 9.86
C CYS A 31 11.82 -5.87 10.34
N GLU A 32 10.77 -6.70 10.39
CA GLU A 32 10.88 -8.11 10.75
C GLU A 32 11.74 -8.89 9.75
N ALA A 33 11.61 -8.61 8.45
CA ALA A 33 12.42 -9.24 7.41
C ALA A 33 13.91 -8.90 7.55
N GLU A 34 14.22 -7.64 7.89
CA GLU A 34 15.60 -7.17 8.07
C GLU A 34 16.22 -7.65 9.38
N MET A 35 15.46 -7.64 10.47
CA MET A 35 15.96 -7.97 11.81
C MET A 35 16.01 -9.47 12.06
N GLU A 36 14.96 -10.19 11.70
CA GLU A 36 14.79 -11.62 12.01
C GLU A 36 15.10 -12.52 10.80
N GLY A 37 15.37 -11.93 9.64
CA GLY A 37 15.60 -12.68 8.41
C GLY A 37 14.34 -13.38 7.90
N ASP A 38 13.15 -12.91 8.30
CA ASP A 38 11.88 -13.51 7.88
C ASP A 38 11.61 -13.25 6.38
N LEU A 39 11.87 -14.27 5.57
CA LEU A 39 11.69 -14.25 4.13
C LEU A 39 10.22 -14.09 3.70
N LEU A 40 9.27 -14.57 4.53
CA LEU A 40 7.85 -14.43 4.26
C LEU A 40 7.40 -13.00 4.53
N ALA A 41 7.88 -12.38 5.62
CA ALA A 41 7.66 -10.97 5.91
C ALA A 41 8.22 -10.09 4.78
N GLY A 42 9.44 -10.37 4.32
CA GLY A 42 10.07 -9.61 3.24
C GLY A 42 9.36 -9.77 1.90
N SER A 43 8.87 -10.98 1.60
CA SER A 43 8.08 -11.21 0.38
C SER A 43 6.69 -10.55 0.45
N SER A 44 6.07 -10.55 1.61
CA SER A 44 4.81 -9.85 1.88
C SER A 44 4.98 -8.34 1.74
N ALA A 45 6.01 -7.76 2.36
CA ALA A 45 6.32 -6.34 2.26
C ALA A 45 6.51 -5.90 0.79
N ARG A 46 7.19 -6.70 -0.01
CA ARG A 46 7.43 -6.42 -1.44
C ARG A 46 6.13 -6.34 -2.26
N ILE A 47 5.25 -7.34 -2.15
CA ILE A 47 4.00 -7.36 -2.93
C ILE A 47 3.03 -6.28 -2.43
N LEU A 48 2.95 -6.06 -1.13
CA LEU A 48 2.12 -5.02 -0.53
C LEU A 48 2.62 -3.62 -0.89
N SER A 49 3.94 -3.41 -1.02
CA SER A 49 4.51 -2.15 -1.52
C SER A 49 4.09 -1.87 -2.96
N ALA A 50 4.05 -2.89 -3.83
CA ALA A 50 3.54 -2.73 -5.19
C ALA A 50 2.04 -2.39 -5.21
N MET A 51 1.24 -2.97 -4.32
CA MET A 51 -0.17 -2.62 -4.12
C MET A 51 -0.34 -1.17 -3.64
N ALA A 52 0.41 -0.76 -2.62
CA ALA A 52 0.37 0.60 -2.10
C ALA A 52 0.73 1.62 -3.19
N LYS A 53 1.75 1.33 -4.01
CA LYS A 53 2.11 2.20 -5.12
C LYS A 53 0.99 2.32 -6.16
N ALA A 54 0.36 1.21 -6.56
CA ALA A 54 -0.76 1.25 -7.49
C ALA A 54 -1.94 2.06 -6.94
N LEU A 55 -2.24 1.96 -5.65
CA LEU A 55 -3.30 2.76 -5.01
C LEU A 55 -2.96 4.25 -4.95
N ILE A 56 -1.70 4.60 -4.67
CA ILE A 56 -1.23 6.00 -4.71
C ILE A 56 -1.37 6.57 -6.13
N ASP A 57 -0.92 5.82 -7.14
CA ASP A 57 -1.02 6.24 -8.54
C ASP A 57 -2.48 6.47 -8.97
N ASP A 58 -3.38 5.56 -8.57
CA ASP A 58 -4.81 5.67 -8.84
C ASP A 58 -5.43 6.90 -8.15
N MET A 59 -5.10 7.12 -6.87
CA MET A 59 -5.54 8.30 -6.11
C MET A 59 -5.04 9.61 -6.72
N GLU A 60 -3.76 9.67 -7.12
CA GLU A 60 -3.15 10.85 -7.76
C GLU A 60 -3.78 11.14 -9.13
N SER A 61 -4.13 10.10 -9.90
CA SER A 61 -4.80 10.25 -11.19
C SER A 61 -6.23 10.80 -11.09
N GLY A 62 -6.87 10.65 -9.92
CA GLY A 62 -8.21 11.15 -9.63
C GLY A 62 -8.26 12.58 -9.07
N VAL A 63 -7.12 13.22 -8.80
CA VAL A 63 -7.06 14.62 -8.36
C VAL A 63 -7.15 15.53 -9.59
N GLU A 64 -8.33 16.08 -9.88
CA GLU A 64 -8.44 17.19 -10.84
C GLU A 64 -7.67 18.42 -10.31
N PRO A 65 -6.93 19.15 -11.18
CA PRO A 65 -6.10 20.29 -10.80
C PRO A 65 -6.87 21.52 -10.30
#